data_AF-A0A6J7UFB6-F1
#
_entry.id   AF-A0A6J7UFB6-F1
#
_cell.length_a   1.000
_cell.length_b   1.000
_cell.length_c   1.000
_cell.angle_alpha   90.00
_cell.angle_beta   90.00
_cell.angle_gamma   90.00
#
_symmetry.space_group_name_H-M   'P 1'
#
loop_
_entity.id
_entity.type
_entity.pdbx_description
1 polymer ?
#
loop_
_entity_poly.entity_id
_entity_poly.type
_entity_poly.pdbx_seq_one_letter_code
_entity_poly.pdbx_strand_id
1 'polypeptide(L)'
;MTEAFNDDSAVKTVGASFMNGIRGTSAKTNGTAAAAWSTAFKAAYPTNPGTFVDGSGFDAAVLACLAGISAGATTAKALAKGLRNVGGNNGGTAYAWNELTAAVKDVAAGKPITYNGVWGYTKFDKAGDPAGGAFEVWSIKDGVIIHDDKLDVKF
;
A
#
# COMPACT_ATOMS: atom_id res chain seq x y z
N MET A 1 -4.02 -1.81 -20.83
CA MET A 1 -3.92 -3.17 -20.24
C MET A 1 -4.17 -3.08 -18.74
N THR A 2 -4.45 -4.19 -18.05
CA THR A 2 -4.68 -4.19 -16.60
C THR A 2 -3.37 -4.09 -15.81
N GLU A 3 -3.48 -3.62 -14.58
CA GLU A 3 -2.39 -3.55 -13.59
C GLU A 3 -1.62 -4.88 -13.41
N ALA A 4 -2.30 -6.02 -13.57
CA ALA A 4 -1.71 -7.35 -13.42
C ALA A 4 -0.58 -7.67 -14.42
N PHE A 5 -0.45 -6.92 -15.51
CA PHE A 5 0.63 -7.10 -16.48
C PHE A 5 1.84 -6.20 -16.21
N ASN A 6 1.79 -5.35 -15.18
CA ASN A 6 2.95 -4.69 -14.59
C ASN A 6 3.72 -5.69 -13.70
N ASP A 7 4.07 -6.85 -14.25
CA ASP A 7 4.74 -7.94 -13.54
C ASP A 7 5.69 -8.67 -14.52
N ASP A 8 6.97 -8.75 -14.16
CA ASP A 8 8.01 -9.46 -14.92
C ASP A 8 7.62 -10.92 -15.16
N SER A 9 6.88 -11.54 -14.23
CA SER A 9 6.40 -12.92 -14.36
C SER A 9 5.41 -13.06 -15.53
N ALA A 10 4.58 -12.05 -15.78
CA ALA A 10 3.64 -12.01 -16.91
C ALA A 10 4.42 -11.91 -18.23
N VAL A 11 5.44 -11.05 -18.30
CA VAL A 11 6.30 -10.91 -19.48
C VAL A 11 7.03 -12.21 -19.80
N LYS A 12 7.55 -12.90 -18.77
CA LYS A 12 8.22 -14.20 -18.92
C LYS A 12 7.28 -15.30 -19.39
N THR A 13 6.02 -15.29 -18.92
CA THR A 13 5.05 -16.34 -19.21
C THR A 13 4.43 -16.20 -20.61
N VAL A 14 4.05 -14.98 -20.99
CA VAL A 14 3.40 -14.71 -22.27
C VAL A 14 4.42 -14.55 -23.40
N GLY A 15 5.59 -13.98 -23.09
CA GLY A 15 6.68 -13.77 -24.03
C GLY A 15 6.76 -12.35 -24.59
N ALA A 16 7.97 -11.81 -24.64
CA ALA A 16 8.26 -10.45 -25.08
C ALA A 16 7.73 -10.12 -26.48
N SER A 17 7.74 -11.08 -27.41
CA SER A 17 7.24 -10.91 -28.78
C SER A 17 5.77 -10.54 -28.85
N PHE A 18 4.96 -10.97 -27.87
CA PHE A 18 3.53 -10.66 -27.80
C PHE A 18 3.22 -9.44 -26.93
N MET A 19 4.10 -9.13 -25.98
CA MET A 19 3.87 -8.08 -24.99
C MET A 19 4.52 -6.74 -25.30
N ASN A 20 5.51 -6.71 -26.19
CA ASN A 20 6.16 -5.47 -26.61
C ASN A 20 5.15 -4.46 -27.19
N GLY A 21 5.26 -3.21 -26.73
CA GLY A 21 4.39 -2.11 -27.13
C GLY A 21 3.11 -1.97 -26.31
N ILE A 22 2.80 -2.93 -25.42
CA ILE A 22 1.65 -2.79 -24.54
C ILE A 22 1.91 -1.68 -23.51
N ARG A 23 0.85 -0.94 -23.17
CA ARG A 23 0.82 0.10 -22.16
C ARG A 23 -0.36 -0.11 -21.20
N GLY A 24 -0.17 0.32 -19.97
CA GLY A 24 -1.20 0.25 -18.94
C GLY A 24 -0.95 1.26 -17.82
N THR A 25 -1.85 1.19 -16.85
CA THR A 25 -1.73 1.93 -15.59
C THR A 25 -1.76 0.95 -14.44
N SER A 26 -1.01 1.23 -13.39
CA SER A 26 -1.01 0.49 -12.11
C SER A 26 -1.03 1.50 -10.97
N ALA A 27 -1.49 1.08 -9.79
CA ALA A 27 -1.36 1.93 -8.63
C ALA A 27 0.12 2.03 -8.23
N LYS A 28 0.56 3.24 -7.86
CA LYS A 28 1.94 3.53 -7.45
C LYS A 28 1.96 3.77 -5.95
N THR A 29 2.87 3.09 -5.26
CA THR A 29 3.11 3.36 -3.84
C THR A 29 3.54 4.82 -3.64
N ASN A 30 2.93 5.47 -2.65
CA ASN A 30 3.39 6.75 -2.12
C ASN A 30 3.83 6.63 -0.65
N GLY A 31 3.92 5.41 -0.12
CA GLY A 31 4.22 5.13 1.28
C GLY A 31 5.69 5.32 1.66
N THR A 32 5.99 4.98 2.91
CA THR A 32 7.32 5.16 3.50
C THR A 32 8.17 3.90 3.41
N ALA A 33 9.47 4.08 3.16
CA ALA A 33 10.49 3.03 3.31
C ALA A 33 10.18 1.71 2.58
N ALA A 34 9.54 1.76 1.41
CA ALA A 34 9.12 0.58 0.63
C ALA A 34 10.28 -0.40 0.31
N ALA A 35 11.48 0.12 0.05
CA ALA A 35 12.67 -0.71 -0.19
C ALA A 35 13.11 -1.48 1.08
N ALA A 36 13.06 -0.83 2.25
CA ALA A 36 13.40 -1.46 3.52
C ALA A 36 12.36 -2.53 3.88
N TRP A 37 11.07 -2.24 3.65
CA TRP A 37 10.01 -3.22 3.81
C TRP A 37 10.19 -4.41 2.85
N SER A 38 10.47 -4.17 1.56
CA SER A 38 10.69 -5.26 0.59
C SER A 38 11.84 -6.16 1.00
N THR A 39 12.92 -5.59 1.54
CA THR A 39 14.05 -6.35 2.10
C THR A 39 13.62 -7.20 3.29
N ALA A 40 12.89 -6.61 4.23
CA ALA A 40 12.39 -7.31 5.42
C ALA A 40 11.39 -8.42 5.04
N PHE A 41 10.50 -8.18 4.08
CA PHE A 41 9.53 -9.15 3.57
C PHE A 41 10.22 -10.35 2.95
N LYS A 42 11.18 -10.14 2.05
CA LYS A 42 11.97 -11.22 1.42
C LYS A 42 12.78 -12.02 2.43
N ALA A 43 13.31 -11.37 3.46
CA ALA A 43 14.01 -12.06 4.54
C ALA A 43 13.06 -12.93 5.39
N ALA A 44 11.84 -12.46 5.65
CA ALA A 44 10.82 -13.20 6.39
C ALA A 44 10.20 -14.36 5.57
N TYR A 45 10.10 -14.18 4.25
CA TYR A 45 9.47 -15.12 3.33
C TYR A 45 10.40 -15.48 2.16
N PRO A 46 11.51 -16.20 2.39
CA PRO A 46 12.53 -16.45 1.37
C PRO A 46 12.02 -17.28 0.18
N THR A 47 10.94 -18.05 0.35
CA THR A 47 10.28 -18.83 -0.71
C THR A 47 9.16 -18.07 -1.41
N ASN A 48 8.80 -16.87 -0.94
CA ASN A 48 7.80 -16.00 -1.54
C ASN A 48 8.37 -14.58 -1.64
N PRO A 49 9.04 -14.24 -2.77
CA PRO A 49 9.67 -12.93 -2.93
C PRO A 49 8.68 -11.76 -2.98
N GLY A 50 7.39 -12.08 -3.10
CA GLY A 50 6.29 -11.14 -3.17
C GLY A 50 6.12 -10.47 -4.52
N THR A 51 5.03 -9.72 -4.65
CA THR A 51 4.68 -8.88 -5.80
C THR A 51 4.83 -7.40 -5.44
N PHE A 52 4.73 -6.51 -6.44
CA PHE A 52 4.77 -5.07 -6.17
C PHE A 52 3.59 -4.60 -5.30
N VAL A 53 2.44 -5.30 -5.32
CA VAL A 53 1.23 -4.93 -4.55
C VAL A 53 1.22 -5.45 -3.12
N ASP A 54 2.16 -6.30 -2.70
CA ASP A 54 2.09 -6.94 -1.38
C ASP A 54 2.20 -5.94 -0.22
N GLY A 55 2.84 -4.80 -0.44
CA GLY A 55 2.85 -3.69 0.52
C GLY A 55 1.43 -3.20 0.84
N SER A 56 0.51 -3.22 -0.12
CA SER A 56 -0.89 -2.82 0.09
C SER A 56 -1.63 -3.81 1.00
N GLY A 57 -1.38 -5.10 0.83
CA GLY A 57 -1.96 -6.14 1.68
C GLY A 57 -1.43 -6.07 3.12
N PHE A 58 -0.13 -5.78 3.27
CA PHE A 58 0.47 -5.53 4.58
C PHE A 58 -0.17 -4.33 5.28
N ASP A 59 -0.27 -3.19 4.59
CA ASP A 59 -0.89 -1.98 5.14
C ASP A 59 -2.36 -2.22 5.53
N ALA A 60 -3.12 -2.92 4.69
CA ALA A 60 -4.51 -3.26 4.97
C ALA A 60 -4.66 -4.10 6.25
N ALA A 61 -3.78 -5.09 6.46
CA ALA A 61 -3.78 -5.91 7.66
C ALA A 61 -3.43 -5.09 8.91
N VAL A 62 -2.41 -4.23 8.82
CA VAL A 62 -2.01 -3.34 9.92
C VAL A 62 -3.14 -2.37 10.28
N LEU A 63 -3.73 -1.71 9.29
CA LEU A 63 -4.84 -0.78 9.47
C LEU A 63 -6.06 -1.46 10.11
N ALA A 64 -6.40 -2.69 9.69
CA ALA A 64 -7.49 -3.46 10.28
C ALA A 64 -7.25 -3.75 11.78
N CYS A 65 -6.03 -4.16 12.14
CA CYS A 65 -5.64 -4.39 13.54
C CYS A 65 -5.71 -3.09 14.37
N LEU A 66 -5.10 -2.01 13.90
CA LEU A 66 -5.09 -0.72 14.59
C LEU A 66 -6.51 -0.16 14.73
N ALA A 67 -7.36 -0.28 13.71
CA ALA A 67 -8.76 0.14 13.77
C ALA A 67 -9.55 -0.66 14.82
N GLY A 68 -9.35 -1.97 14.90
CA GLY A 68 -9.97 -2.83 15.90
C GLY A 68 -9.56 -2.44 17.33
N ILE A 69 -8.27 -2.17 17.55
CA ILE A 69 -7.75 -1.70 18.84
C ILE A 69 -8.36 -0.33 19.18
N SER A 70 -8.35 0.61 18.22
CA SER A 70 -8.90 1.96 18.41
C SER A 70 -10.38 1.95 18.76
N ALA A 71 -11.14 1.04 18.16
CA ALA A 71 -12.59 0.97 18.33
C ALA A 71 -13.02 0.08 19.51
N GLY A 72 -12.14 -0.80 20.01
CA GLY A 72 -12.47 -1.82 21.01
C GLY A 72 -13.50 -2.85 20.52
N ALA A 73 -13.75 -2.92 19.21
CA ALA A 73 -14.75 -3.77 18.59
C ALA A 73 -14.43 -4.03 17.11
N THR A 74 -14.94 -5.13 16.56
CA THR A 74 -14.68 -5.59 15.19
C THR A 74 -15.92 -5.55 14.28
N THR A 75 -16.97 -4.84 14.69
CA THR A 75 -18.12 -4.61 13.81
C THR A 75 -17.75 -3.67 12.67
N ALA A 76 -18.39 -3.79 11.50
CA ALA A 76 -18.09 -2.95 10.34
C ALA A 76 -18.13 -1.44 10.66
N LYS A 77 -19.14 -1.00 11.42
CA LYS A 77 -19.28 0.40 11.85
C LYS A 77 -18.15 0.84 12.80
N ALA A 78 -17.72 -0.04 13.70
CA ALA A 78 -16.62 0.22 14.62
C ALA A 78 -15.29 0.34 13.87
N LEU A 79 -15.00 -0.59 12.97
CA LEU A 79 -13.80 -0.58 12.15
C LEU A 79 -13.74 0.65 11.23
N ALA A 80 -14.85 1.04 10.59
CA ALA A 80 -14.90 2.25 9.77
C ALA A 80 -14.57 3.53 10.56
N LYS A 81 -14.98 3.60 11.83
CA LYS A 81 -14.59 4.70 12.73
C LYS A 81 -13.11 4.59 13.15
N GLY A 82 -12.67 3.38 13.50
CA GLY A 82 -11.29 3.09 13.87
C GLY A 82 -10.29 3.46 12.77
N LEU A 83 -10.59 3.12 11.51
CA LEU A 83 -9.77 3.46 10.34
C LEU A 83 -9.51 4.96 10.22
N ARG A 84 -10.53 5.81 10.44
CA ARG A 84 -10.36 7.27 10.44
C ARG A 84 -9.51 7.76 11.61
N ASN A 85 -9.62 7.12 12.78
CA ASN A 85 -8.82 7.49 13.95
C ASN A 85 -7.33 7.15 13.80
N VAL A 86 -7.01 6.06 13.09
CA VAL A 86 -5.64 5.59 12.91
C VAL A 86 -5.02 6.05 11.58
N GLY A 87 -5.85 6.49 10.63
CA GLY A 87 -5.46 7.05 9.34
C GLY A 87 -5.07 8.53 9.37
N GLY A 88 -5.05 9.18 10.54
CA GLY A 88 -4.63 10.57 10.67
C GLY A 88 -5.66 11.63 10.27
N ASN A 89 -6.94 11.28 10.14
CA ASN A 89 -8.01 12.27 9.91
C ASN A 89 -8.12 13.28 11.06
N ASN A 90 -7.80 12.85 12.28
CA ASN A 90 -7.83 13.67 13.49
C ASN A 90 -6.43 14.14 13.91
N GLY A 91 -5.42 14.02 13.03
CA GLY A 91 -4.01 14.19 13.39
C GLY A 91 -3.51 13.07 14.32
N GLY A 92 -2.47 13.37 15.10
CA GLY A 92 -1.83 12.42 16.00
C GLY A 92 -0.40 12.07 15.59
N THR A 93 0.32 11.36 16.46
CA THR A 93 1.69 10.92 16.19
C THR A 93 1.73 10.05 14.94
N ALA A 94 2.65 10.34 14.03
CA ALA A 94 2.87 9.53 12.85
C ALA A 94 3.74 8.31 13.19
N TYR A 95 3.34 7.14 12.72
CA TYR A 95 4.10 5.90 12.90
C TYR A 95 4.27 5.19 11.56
N ALA A 96 5.50 4.83 11.24
CA ALA A 96 5.83 4.01 10.08
C ALA A 96 5.58 2.52 10.35
N TRP A 97 5.67 1.70 9.30
CA TRP A 97 5.47 0.25 9.35
C TRP A 97 6.42 -0.49 10.31
N ASN A 98 7.57 0.08 10.65
CA ASN A 98 8.55 -0.48 11.58
C ASN A 98 8.39 0.05 13.02
N GLU A 99 7.35 0.83 13.31
CA GLU A 99 7.08 1.44 14.62
C GLU A 99 5.78 0.91 15.27
N LEU A 100 5.26 -0.23 14.79
CA LEU A 100 3.93 -0.76 15.15
C LEU A 100 3.74 -0.97 16.66
N THR A 101 4.78 -1.34 17.41
CA THR A 101 4.68 -1.48 18.87
C THR A 101 4.30 -0.16 19.54
N ALA A 102 4.89 0.95 19.10
CA ALA A 102 4.57 2.28 19.63
C ALA A 102 3.18 2.73 19.16
N ALA A 103 2.83 2.47 17.89
CA ALA A 103 1.50 2.74 17.36
C ALA A 103 0.40 2.02 18.16
N VAL A 104 0.54 0.72 18.40
CA VAL A 104 -0.40 -0.09 19.17
C VAL A 104 -0.56 0.45 20.59
N LYS A 105 0.55 0.84 21.25
CA LYS A 105 0.51 1.41 22.59
C LYS A 105 -0.31 2.70 22.64
N ASP A 106 -0.08 3.62 21.70
CA ASP A 106 -0.78 4.90 21.68
C ASP A 106 -2.25 4.74 21.28
N VAL A 107 -2.56 3.85 20.33
CA VAL A 107 -3.95 3.54 19.96
C VAL A 107 -4.71 2.87 21.11
N ALA A 108 -4.09 1.94 21.83
CA ALA A 108 -4.69 1.29 23.01
C ALA A 108 -4.91 2.28 24.17
N ALA A 109 -4.12 3.36 24.25
CA ALA A 109 -4.32 4.46 25.17
C ALA A 109 -5.42 5.46 24.70
N GLY A 110 -6.11 5.17 23.61
CA GLY A 110 -7.17 6.02 23.04
C GLY A 110 -6.66 7.26 22.32
N LYS A 111 -5.36 7.34 22.02
CA LYS A 111 -4.79 8.48 21.29
C LYS A 111 -5.00 8.30 19.79
N PRO A 112 -5.37 9.36 19.05
CA PRO A 112 -5.35 9.32 17.60
C PRO A 112 -3.90 9.19 17.10
N ILE A 113 -3.72 8.51 15.98
CA ILE A 113 -2.42 8.35 15.32
C ILE A 113 -2.56 8.56 13.82
N THR A 114 -1.43 8.68 13.14
CA THR A 114 -1.36 8.64 11.68
C THR A 114 -0.47 7.47 11.25
N TYR A 115 -1.07 6.38 10.79
CA TYR A 115 -0.31 5.26 10.24
C TYR A 115 0.19 5.60 8.83
N ASN A 116 1.52 5.61 8.69
CA ASN A 116 2.22 5.82 7.43
C ASN A 116 2.73 4.47 6.94
N GLY A 117 1.92 3.84 6.08
CA GLY A 117 2.20 2.50 5.58
C GLY A 117 3.32 2.44 4.54
N VAL A 118 3.56 1.23 4.07
CA VAL A 118 4.52 0.88 3.01
C VAL A 118 3.98 1.26 1.63
N TRP A 119 2.70 0.99 1.42
CA TRP A 119 1.97 1.27 0.18
C TRP A 119 1.50 2.72 0.16
N GLY A 120 0.97 3.21 1.28
CA GLY A 120 0.53 4.59 1.29
C GLY A 120 0.17 5.22 2.61
N TYR A 121 0.10 6.55 2.55
CA TYR A 121 -0.47 7.38 3.59
C TYR A 121 -1.98 7.32 3.48
N THR A 122 -2.65 6.70 4.44
CA THR A 122 -4.09 6.47 4.30
C THR A 122 -4.89 7.33 5.25
N LYS A 123 -5.21 8.56 4.82
CA LYS A 123 -6.36 9.29 5.35
C LYS A 123 -7.60 8.79 4.63
N PHE A 124 -8.68 8.52 5.36
CA PHE A 124 -9.92 8.00 4.75
C PHE A 124 -10.97 9.10 4.68
N ASP A 125 -11.57 9.31 3.52
CA ASP A 125 -12.62 10.31 3.36
C ASP A 125 -13.96 9.87 4.02
N LYS A 126 -15.04 10.62 3.74
CA LYS A 126 -16.37 10.31 4.28
C LYS A 126 -16.98 9.05 3.65
N ALA A 127 -16.63 8.72 2.41
CA ALA A 127 -17.04 7.49 1.75
C ALA A 127 -16.23 6.28 2.24
N GLY A 128 -15.04 6.51 2.80
CA GLY A 128 -14.12 5.46 3.23
C GLY A 128 -13.00 5.20 2.21
N ASP A 129 -12.86 6.07 1.21
CA ASP A 129 -11.81 5.99 0.21
C ASP A 129 -10.52 6.62 0.75
N PRO A 130 -9.33 6.11 0.37
CA PRO A 130 -8.09 6.83 0.57
C PRO A 130 -8.19 8.23 -0.05
N ALA A 131 -7.90 9.26 0.74
CA ALA A 131 -8.06 10.66 0.37
C ALA A 131 -6.97 11.17 -0.59
N GLY A 132 -6.11 10.28 -1.08
CA GLY A 132 -5.14 10.57 -2.12
C GLY A 132 -4.39 9.32 -2.55
N GLY A 133 -3.80 9.38 -3.74
CA GLY A 133 -3.11 8.25 -4.35
C GLY A 133 -2.31 8.65 -5.58
N ALA A 134 -1.62 7.67 -6.17
CA ALA A 134 -0.93 7.83 -7.43
C ALA A 134 -1.16 6.61 -8.32
N PHE A 135 -1.31 6.86 -9.61
CA PHE A 135 -1.21 5.84 -10.65
C PHE A 135 0.01 6.12 -11.50
N GLU A 136 0.75 5.07 -11.82
CA GLU A 136 1.84 5.13 -12.79
C GLU A 136 1.38 4.70 -14.16
N VAL A 137 2.05 5.21 -15.19
CA VAL A 137 1.93 4.70 -16.56
C VAL A 137 3.17 3.87 -16.86
N TRP A 138 2.93 2.63 -17.29
CA TRP A 138 3.98 1.70 -17.65
C TRP A 138 3.81 1.22 -19.08
N SER A 139 4.91 0.74 -19.66
CA SER A 139 4.95 0.14 -20.99
C SER A 139 5.97 -0.99 -21.06
N ILE A 140 5.80 -1.91 -22.01
CA ILE A 140 6.79 -2.97 -22.23
C ILE A 140 7.56 -2.70 -23.52
N LYS A 141 8.88 -2.71 -23.41
CA LYS A 141 9.81 -2.55 -24.54
C LYS A 141 10.94 -3.55 -24.41
N ASP A 142 11.20 -4.29 -25.48
CA ASP A 142 12.25 -5.30 -25.54
C ASP A 142 12.17 -6.33 -24.39
N GLY A 143 10.95 -6.67 -23.96
CA GLY A 143 10.67 -7.58 -22.86
C GLY A 143 10.92 -6.99 -21.46
N VAL A 144 11.11 -5.68 -21.35
CA VAL A 144 11.35 -4.98 -20.08
C VAL A 144 10.21 -4.02 -19.80
N ILE A 145 9.71 -4.01 -18.56
CA ILE A 145 8.74 -3.02 -18.08
C ILE A 145 9.46 -1.70 -17.83
N ILE A 146 8.92 -0.63 -18.40
CA ILE A 146 9.42 0.74 -18.29
C ILE A 146 8.33 1.60 -17.66
N HIS A 147 8.69 2.34 -16.61
CA HIS A 147 7.84 3.31 -15.93
C HIS A 147 8.25 4.72 -16.35
N ASP A 148 7.28 5.57 -16.70
CA ASP A 148 7.52 6.98 -17.02
C ASP A 148 6.84 7.87 -15.97
N ASP A 149 7.60 8.23 -14.94
CA ASP A 149 7.15 9.06 -13.82
C ASP A 149 6.53 10.41 -14.26
N LYS A 150 6.82 10.88 -15.48
CA LYS A 150 6.25 12.13 -16.01
C LYS A 150 4.78 11.98 -16.41
N LEU A 151 4.33 10.74 -16.62
CA LEU A 151 2.96 10.40 -16.98
C LEU A 151 2.11 9.98 -15.78
N ASP A 152 2.71 9.92 -14.59
CA ASP A 152 1.99 9.56 -13.37
C ASP A 152 0.87 10.55 -13.06
N VAL A 153 -0.26 10.01 -12.60
CA VAL A 153 -1.41 10.79 -12.15
C VAL A 153 -1.47 10.74 -10.63
N LYS A 154 -1.55 11.91 -10.00
CA LYS A 154 -1.70 12.07 -8.54
C LYS A 154 -3.01 12.76 -8.24
N PHE A 155 -3.67 12.36 -7.16
CA PHE A 155 -4.92 12.95 -6.68
C PHE A 155 -4.96 12.94 -5.15
#